data_AF-A0A6A6XEX6-F1
#
_entry.id   AF-A0A6A6XEX6-F1
#
_cell.length_a   1.000
_cell.length_b   1.000
_cell.length_c   1.000
_cell.angle_alpha   90.00
_cell.angle_beta   90.00
_cell.angle_gamma   90.00
#
_symmetry.space_group_name_H-M   'P 1'
#
loop_
_entity.id
_entity.type
_entity.pdbx_description
1 polymer ?
#
loop_
_entity_poly.entity_id
_entity_poly.type
_entity_poly.pdbx_seq_one_letter_code
_entity_poly.pdbx_strand_id
1 'polypeptide(L)'
;YFHVSVLIIRWHEHIGDMPGYSEDARLQTIILDLFHYDFDVFKLDNAKKPWNQLNFALANFMHQYDGPDNLLIVYCTGNGVL
;
A
#
# COMPACT_ATOMS: atom_id res chain seq x y z
N TYR A 1 -1.33 -1.73 -20.41
CA TYR A 1 -0.45 -1.14 -19.39
C TYR A 1 0.92 -1.76 -19.53
N PHE A 2 1.96 -0.93 -19.63
CA PHE A 2 3.35 -1.40 -19.72
C PHE A 2 4.01 -1.51 -18.36
N HIS A 3 3.55 -0.72 -17.38
CA HIS A 3 4.03 -0.77 -16.00
C HIS A 3 2.83 -0.80 -15.04
N VAL A 4 2.92 -1.66 -14.03
CA VAL A 4 1.93 -1.77 -12.97
C VAL A 4 2.65 -1.56 -11.65
N SER A 5 2.11 -0.66 -10.85
CA SER A 5 2.66 -0.32 -9.54
C SER A 5 1.57 -0.53 -8.49
N VAL A 6 1.93 -1.10 -7.34
CA VAL A 6 1.01 -1.45 -6.26
C VAL A 6 1.39 -0.76 -4.95
N LEU A 7 0.49 0.04 -4.39
CA LEU A 7 0.64 0.59 -3.05
C LEU A 7 -0.18 -0.24 -2.05
N ILE A 8 0.50 -0.82 -1.07
CA ILE A 8 -0.12 -1.50 0.07
C ILE A 8 -0.13 -0.55 1.26
N ILE A 9 -1.32 -0.19 1.76
CA ILE A 9 -1.48 0.63 2.96
C ILE A 9 -2.00 -0.26 4.09
N ARG A 10 -1.30 -0.29 5.22
CA ARG A 10 -1.67 -1.10 6.39
C ARG A 10 -1.39 -0.37 7.69
N TRP A 11 -2.01 -0.80 8.78
CA TRP A 11 -1.66 -0.31 10.12
C TRP A 11 -0.30 -0.84 10.56
N HIS A 12 0.44 -0.04 11.33
CA HIS A 12 1.66 -0.48 11.99
C HIS A 12 1.36 -1.65 12.92
N GLU A 13 2.27 -2.62 13.01
CA GLU A 13 2.10 -3.87 13.78
C GLU A 13 1.81 -3.67 15.28
N HIS A 14 2.08 -2.48 15.82
CA HIS A 14 1.82 -2.13 17.22
C HIS A 14 0.45 -1.47 17.44
N ILE A 15 -0.30 -1.21 16.37
CA ILE A 15 -1.56 -0.47 16.36
C ILE A 15 -2.61 -1.38 15.73
N GLY A 16 -3.30 -2.15 16.57
CA GLY A 16 -4.39 -3.05 16.17
C GLY A 16 -4.07 -4.52 16.36
N ASP A 17 -5.13 -5.30 16.57
CA ASP A 17 -5.07 -6.74 16.87
C ASP A 17 -5.23 -7.58 15.58
N MET A 18 -4.56 -7.15 14.49
CA MET A 18 -4.66 -7.82 13.20
C MET A 18 -3.34 -8.54 12.86
N PRO A 19 -3.38 -9.86 12.60
CA PRO A 19 -2.24 -10.61 12.08
C PRO A 19 -2.03 -10.29 10.59
N GLY A 20 -1.76 -9.02 10.24
CA GLY A 20 -1.60 -8.57 8.85
C GLY A 20 -0.34 -9.12 8.16
N TYR A 21 0.62 -9.61 8.94
CA TYR A 21 1.95 -9.97 8.43
C TYR A 21 1.94 -11.13 7.43
N SER A 22 1.05 -12.12 7.60
CA SER A 22 1.00 -13.30 6.72
C SER A 22 0.25 -13.06 5.40
N GLU A 23 -0.77 -12.19 5.41
CA GLU A 23 -1.50 -11.84 4.18
C GLU A 23 -0.64 -10.96 3.27
N ASP A 24 0.07 -9.99 3.86
CA ASP A 24 0.96 -9.10 3.12
C ASP A 24 2.12 -9.86 2.47
N ALA A 25 2.70 -10.86 3.15
CA ALA A 25 3.79 -11.67 2.60
C ALA A 25 3.36 -12.48 1.36
N ARG A 26 2.15 -13.06 1.40
CA ARG A 26 1.60 -13.80 0.26
C ARG A 26 1.25 -12.86 -0.89
N LEU A 27 0.70 -11.69 -0.59
CA LEU A 27 0.39 -10.68 -1.60
C LEU A 27 1.68 -10.15 -2.25
N GLN A 28 2.72 -9.87 -1.45
CA GLN A 28 4.04 -9.48 -1.94
C GLN A 28 4.65 -10.53 -2.86
N THR A 29 4.57 -11.82 -2.48
CA THR A 29 5.03 -12.93 -3.32
C THR A 29 4.32 -12.92 -4.68
N ILE A 30 2.99 -12.71 -4.69
CA ILE A 30 2.23 -12.66 -5.95
C ILE A 30 2.62 -11.44 -6.78
N ILE A 31 2.71 -10.26 -6.17
CA ILE A 31 3.02 -9.00 -6.85
C ILE A 31 4.44 -9.03 -7.46
N LEU A 32 5.42 -9.48 -6.68
CA LEU A 32 6.82 -9.51 -7.08
C LEU A 32 7.19 -10.70 -7.95
N ASP A 33 6.85 -11.92 -7.51
CA ASP A 33 7.42 -13.14 -8.08
C ASP A 33 6.60 -13.65 -9.27
N LEU A 34 5.28 -13.43 -9.27
CA LEU A 34 4.39 -13.88 -10.35
C LEU A 34 4.16 -12.80 -11.41
N PHE A 35 4.01 -11.55 -11.00
CA PHE A 35 3.61 -10.46 -11.89
C PHE A 35 4.72 -9.43 -12.17
N HIS A 36 5.80 -9.42 -11.38
CA HIS A 36 6.92 -8.48 -11.51
C HIS A 36 6.48 -7.01 -11.51
N TYR A 37 5.49 -6.68 -10.69
CA TYR A 37 5.01 -5.32 -10.51
C TYR A 37 5.89 -4.56 -9.53
N ASP A 38 6.00 -3.25 -9.73
CA ASP A 38 6.58 -2.37 -8.71
C ASP A 38 5.62 -2.31 -7.52
N PHE A 39 6.15 -2.19 -6.30
CA PHE A 39 5.28 -2.07 -5.14
C PHE A 39 5.91 -1.25 -4.02
N ASP A 40 5.03 -0.57 -3.28
CA ASP A 40 5.36 0.19 -2.08
C ASP A 40 4.46 -0.24 -0.92
N VAL A 41 5.01 -0.23 0.29
CA VAL A 41 4.25 -0.50 1.51
C VAL A 41 4.30 0.72 2.40
N PHE A 42 3.12 1.29 2.67
CA PHE A 42 2.97 2.41 3.60
C PHE A 42 2.29 1.93 4.88
N LYS A 43 2.92 2.20 6.03
CA LYS A 43 2.40 1.84 7.35
C LYS A 43 1.80 3.06 8.03
N LEU A 44 0.51 3.01 8.35
CA LEU A 44 -0.19 4.01 9.14
C LEU A 44 0.16 3.85 10.62
N ASP A 45 0.45 4.96 11.28
CA ASP A 45 0.63 5.02 12.73
C ASP A 45 -0.34 6.01 13.40
N ASN A 46 -0.25 6.11 14.73
CA ASN A 46 -1.04 7.06 15.53
C ASN A 46 -0.24 8.33 15.88
N ALA A 47 0.97 8.53 15.36
CA ALA A 47 1.78 9.71 15.62
C ALA A 47 1.18 10.97 14.95
N LYS A 48 0.50 10.80 13.82
CA LYS A 48 -0.27 11.84 13.12
C LYS A 48 -1.68 11.34 12.79
N LYS A 49 -2.58 12.26 12.43
CA LYS A 49 -3.91 11.90 11.92
C LYS A 49 -3.80 10.90 10.76
N PRO A 50 -4.36 9.68 10.85
CA PRO A 50 -4.23 8.64 9.83
C PRO A 50 -4.65 9.10 8.44
N TRP A 51 -5.70 9.94 8.35
CA TRP A 51 -6.16 10.51 7.08
C TRP A 51 -5.09 11.37 6.38
N ASN A 52 -4.30 12.13 7.13
CA ASN A 52 -3.22 12.93 6.55
C ASN A 52 -2.08 12.03 6.04
N GLN A 53 -1.79 10.94 6.75
CA GLN A 53 -0.78 9.96 6.33
C GLN A 53 -1.21 9.23 5.07
N LEU A 54 -2.49 8.83 5.00
CA LEU A 54 -3.10 8.22 3.82
C LEU A 54 -3.01 9.14 2.59
N ASN A 55 -3.44 10.40 2.72
CA ASN A 55 -3.38 11.36 1.62
C ASN A 55 -1.94 11.61 1.16
N PHE A 56 -0.99 11.68 2.10
CA PHE A 56 0.42 11.80 1.79
C PHE A 56 0.93 10.57 1.00
N ALA A 57 0.60 9.36 1.46
CA ALA A 57 1.01 8.13 0.79
C ALA A 57 0.46 8.05 -0.64
N LEU A 58 -0.82 8.37 -0.84
CA LEU A 58 -1.45 8.39 -2.15
C LEU A 58 -0.82 9.45 -3.07
N ALA A 59 -0.63 10.66 -2.57
CA ALA A 59 -0.02 11.74 -3.34
C ALA A 59 1.41 11.40 -3.77
N ASN A 60 2.21 10.83 -2.85
CA ASN A 60 3.57 10.41 -3.13
C ASN A 60 3.61 9.26 -4.15
N PHE A 61 2.74 8.27 -4.00
CA PHE A 61 2.65 7.14 -4.92
C PHE A 61 2.24 7.56 -6.33
N MET A 62 1.22 8.42 -6.45
CA MET A 62 0.86 8.99 -7.75
C MET A 62 2.02 9.76 -8.35
N HIS A 63 2.69 10.63 -7.58
CA HIS A 63 3.82 11.41 -8.08
C HIS A 63 4.99 10.55 -8.57
N GLN A 64 5.18 9.37 -7.97
CA GLN A 64 6.28 8.48 -8.31
C GLN A 64 6.00 7.64 -9.57
N TYR A 65 4.73 7.35 -9.86
CA TYR A 65 4.34 6.44 -10.94
C TYR A 65 3.33 7.05 -11.93
N ASP A 66 3.26 8.38 -12.07
CA ASP A 66 2.34 9.09 -13.00
C ASP A 66 2.75 9.07 -14.49
N GLY A 67 3.61 8.14 -14.88
CA GLY A 67 4.04 7.94 -16.26
C GLY A 67 2.93 7.45 -17.22
N PRO A 68 3.13 7.59 -18.54
CA PRO A 68 2.18 7.13 -19.54
C PRO A 68 2.01 5.59 -19.50
N ASP A 69 0.79 5.12 -19.74
CA ASP A 69 0.43 3.69 -19.77
C ASP A 69 0.65 2.91 -18.46
N ASN A 70 0.62 3.61 -17.32
CA ASN A 70 0.75 3.02 -15.98
C ASN A 70 -0.61 2.63 -15.39
N LEU A 71 -0.66 1.48 -14.73
CA LEU A 71 -1.78 1.08 -13.87
C LEU A 71 -1.34 1.17 -12.40
N LEU A 72 -2.05 2.00 -11.64
CA LEU A 72 -1.84 2.15 -10.21
C LEU A 72 -2.89 1.35 -9.44
N ILE A 73 -2.43 0.43 -8.60
CA ILE A 73 -3.29 -0.37 -7.73
C ILE A 73 -3.05 0.07 -6.30
N VAL A 74 -4.13 0.34 -5.55
CA VAL A 74 -4.05 0.64 -4.12
C VAL A 74 -4.79 -0.43 -3.33
N TYR A 75 -4.10 -1.07 -2.40
CA TYR A 75 -4.63 -2.10 -1.54
C TYR A 75 -4.53 -1.67 -0.08
N CYS A 76 -5.68 -1.39 0.56
CA CYS A 76 -5.74 -0.97 1.95
C CYS A 76 -6.20 -2.13 2.84
N THR A 77 -5.38 -2.51 3.83
CA THR A 77 -5.72 -3.50 4.84
C THR A 77 -5.90 -2.84 6.20
N GLY A 78 -6.97 -3.20 6.90
CA GLY A 78 -7.27 -2.66 8.22
C GLY A 78 -8.75 -2.40 8.45
N ASN A 79 -9.10 -2.11 9.70
CA ASN A 79 -10.45 -1.69 10.05
C ASN A 79 -10.72 -0.30 9.46
N GLY A 80 -11.68 -0.22 8.54
CA GLY A 80 -12.23 1.04 8.05
C GLY A 80 -13.15 1.63 9.12
N VAL A 81 -12.60 2.35 10.08
CA VAL A 81 -13.42 3.25 10.91
C VAL A 81 -13.36 4.62 10.23
N LEU A 82 -14.36 4.85 9.39
CA LEU A 82 -14.72 6.17 8.88
C LEU A 82 -15.14 7.09 10.04
#